data_AF-A0A0P0GSQ8-F1
#
_entry.id   AF-A0A0P0GSQ8-F1
#
_cell.length_a   1.000
_cell.length_b   1.000
_cell.length_c   1.000
_cell.angle_alpha   90.00
_cell.angle_beta   90.00
_cell.angle_gamma   90.00
#
_symmetry.space_group_name_H-M   'P 1'
#
loop_
_entity.id
_entity.type
_entity.pdbx_description
1 polymer ?
#
loop_
_entity_poly.entity_id
_entity_poly.type
_entity_poly.pdbx_seq_one_letter_code
_entity_poly.pdbx_strand_id
1 'polypeptide(L)' 'MFLANNEYITSLQVSSGGKVDKLVFTTNLNKVYVFGGSGGDWTSVDFGNIGLQMHGIYGKSGKKVDQIGIYCYPNSMFE' A
#
# COMPACT_ATOMS: atom_id res chain seq x y z
N MET A 1 -10.38 6.08 0.32
CA MET A 1 -10.33 5.08 -0.77
C MET A 1 -11.50 4.14 -0.57
N PHE A 2 -12.30 3.93 -1.60
CA PHE A 2 -13.37 2.92 -1.60
C PHE A 2 -13.12 2.00 -2.78
N LEU A 3 -13.13 0.69 -2.52
CA LEU A 3 -12.88 -0.33 -3.52
C LEU A 3 -14.23 -0.86 -4.02
N ALA A 4 -14.32 -1.12 -5.32
CA ALA A 4 -15.47 -1.80 -5.90
C ALA A 4 -15.54 -3.27 -5.44
N ASN A 5 -16.64 -3.94 -5.76
CA ASN A 5 -16.73 -5.38 -5.53
C ASN A 5 -15.60 -6.11 -6.27
N ASN A 6 -14.93 -7.05 -5.61
CA ASN A 6 -13.75 -7.78 -6.09
C ASN A 6 -12.54 -6.89 -6.49
N GLU A 7 -12.52 -5.63 -6.04
CA GLU A 7 -11.35 -4.78 -6.20
C GLU A 7 -10.47 -4.87 -4.95
N TYR A 8 -9.19 -5.13 -5.15
CA TYR A 8 -8.19 -5.27 -4.10
C TYR A 8 -6.86 -4.66 -4.51
N ILE A 9 -6.08 -4.26 -3.50
CA ILE A 9 -4.78 -3.62 -3.71
C ILE A 9 -3.76 -4.69 -4.07
N THR A 10 -2.91 -4.42 -5.05
CA THR A 10 -1.87 -5.31 -5.61
C THR A 10 -0.46 -4.75 -5.48
N SER A 11 -0.32 -3.42 -5.34
CA SER A 11 0.97 -2.81 -5.07
C SER A 11 0.86 -1.59 -4.17
N LEU A 12 1.96 -1.31 -3.48
CA LEU A 12 2.15 -0.10 -2.68
C LEU A 12 3.48 0.53 -3.05
N GLN A 13 3.42 1.80 -3.45
CA GLN A 13 4.59 2.68 -3.47
C GLN A 13 4.52 3.64 -2.28
N VAL A 14 5.67 3.85 -1.65
CA VAL A 14 5.85 4.73 -0.50
C VAL A 14 6.94 5.73 -0.83
N SER A 15 6.70 7.02 -0.61
CA SER A 15 7.77 8.03 -0.53
C SER A 15 8.03 8.41 0.92
N SER A 16 9.30 8.44 1.31
CA SER A 16 9.71 8.76 2.67
C SER A 16 11.06 9.45 2.72
N GLY A 17 11.20 10.38 3.66
CA GLY A 17 12.49 10.88 4.14
C GLY A 17 12.67 10.48 5.61
N GLY A 18 12.70 11.46 6.51
CA GLY A 18 12.64 11.18 7.95
C GLY A 18 11.29 10.69 8.49
N LYS A 19 10.23 10.79 7.66
CA LYS A 19 8.84 10.34 7.89
C LYS A 19 8.25 9.87 6.55
N VAL A 20 7.18 9.09 6.62
CA VAL A 20 6.37 8.76 5.44
C VAL A 20 5.70 10.04 4.93
N ASP A 21 5.84 10.31 3.63
CA ASP A 21 5.33 11.51 2.96
C ASP A 21 4.19 11.20 1.98
N LYS A 22 4.33 10.12 1.19
CA LYS A 22 3.35 9.73 0.17
C LYS A 22 3.11 8.23 0.15
N LEU A 23 1.85 7.85 -0.07
CA LEU A 23 1.41 6.48 -0.34
C LEU A 23 0.67 6.44 -1.68
N VAL A 24 1.04 5.49 -2.53
CA VAL A 24 0.38 5.23 -3.81
C VAL A 24 -0.04 3.78 -3.83
N PHE A 25 -1.35 3.53 -3.83
CA PHE A 25 -1.94 2.20 -3.90
C PHE A 25 -2.39 1.92 -5.32
N THR A 26 -2.02 0.76 -5.87
CA THR A 26 -2.54 0.26 -7.15
C THR A 26 -3.43 -0.94 -6.89
N THR A 27 -4.55 -1.05 -7.61
CA THR A 27 -5.49 -2.18 -7.49
C THR A 27 -5.38 -3.15 -8.66
N ASN A 28 -5.99 -4.33 -8.52
CA ASN A 28 -6.16 -5.32 -9.59
C ASN A 28 -6.95 -4.78 -10.80
N LEU A 29 -7.70 -3.69 -10.63
CA LEU A 29 -8.41 -2.99 -11.71
C LEU A 29 -7.60 -1.83 -12.29
N ASN A 30 -6.29 -1.76 -12.01
CA ASN A 30 -5.37 -0.69 -12.41
C ASN A 30 -5.78 0.71 -11.93
N LYS A 31 -6.61 0.81 -10.87
CA LYS A 31 -6.89 2.10 -10.25
C LYS A 31 -5.73 2.50 -9.36
N VAL A 32 -5.41 3.79 -9.40
CA VAL A 32 -4.31 4.38 -8.64
C VAL A 32 -4.87 5.38 -7.64
N TYR A 33 -4.55 5.19 -6.36
CA TYR A 33 -4.93 6.10 -5.28
C TYR A 33 -3.68 6.73 -4.67
N VAL A 34 -3.58 8.05 -4.73
CA VAL A 34 -2.42 8.82 -4.26
C VAL A 34 -2.80 9.64 -3.03
N PHE A 35 -1.99 9.54 -1.98
CA PHE A 35 -2.15 10.32 -0.75
C PHE A 35 -0.81 10.88 -0.32
N GLY A 36 -0.77 12.15 0.09
CA GLY A 36 0.44 12.79 0.60
C GLY A 36 1.11 13.75 -0.39
N GLY A 37 2.41 13.99 -0.19
CA GLY A 37 3.18 15.06 -0.85
C GLY A 37 4.14 14.62 -1.94
N SER A 38 5.13 15.47 -2.22
CA SER A 38 6.20 15.27 -3.20
C SER A 38 7.58 15.08 -2.57
N GLY A 39 7.65 14.87 -1.25
CA GLY A 39 8.91 14.76 -0.51
C GLY A 39 9.43 13.33 -0.39
N GLY A 40 10.74 13.23 -0.17
CA GLY A 40 11.42 11.95 0.10
C GLY A 40 11.65 11.09 -1.14
N ASP A 41 12.47 10.07 -0.96
CA ASP A 41 12.73 9.06 -1.98
C ASP A 41 11.64 8.00 -1.96
N TRP A 42 11.37 7.38 -3.12
CA TRP A 42 10.34 6.38 -3.25
C TRP A 42 10.89 4.96 -3.29
N THR A 43 10.10 4.04 -2.76
CA THR A 43 10.26 2.59 -2.93
C THR A 43 8.89 1.99 -3.23
N SER A 44 8.86 0.82 -3.87
CA SER A 44 7.62 0.12 -4.17
C SER A 44 7.74 -1.38 -3.97
N VAL A 45 6.60 -2.00 -3.71
CA VAL A 45 6.43 -3.44 -3.67
C VAL A 45 5.22 -3.82 -4.51
N ASP A 46 5.43 -4.72 -5.47
CA ASP A 46 4.39 -5.34 -6.28
C ASP A 46 4.21 -6.79 -5.83
N PHE A 47 3.11 -7.03 -5.14
CA PHE A 47 2.75 -8.34 -4.58
C PHE A 47 1.59 -8.99 -5.36
N GLY A 48 0.90 -8.24 -6.21
CA GLY A 48 -0.11 -8.76 -7.12
C GLY A 48 0.46 -9.72 -8.16
N ASN A 49 1.68 -9.46 -8.65
CA ASN A 49 2.35 -10.33 -9.62
C ASN A 49 2.64 -11.74 -9.11
N ILE A 50 2.59 -11.95 -7.78
CA ILE A 50 2.77 -13.25 -7.14
C ILE A 50 1.48 -13.77 -6.50
N GLY A 51 0.32 -13.22 -6.91
CA GLY A 51 -1.00 -13.70 -6.49
C GLY A 51 -1.41 -13.29 -5.08
N LEU A 52 -0.77 -12.27 -4.49
CA LEU A 52 -1.13 -11.74 -3.18
C LEU A 52 -1.94 -10.45 -3.31
N GLN A 53 -2.69 -10.14 -2.26
CA GLN A 53 -3.36 -8.85 -2.07
C GLN A 53 -3.07 -8.28 -0.68
N MET A 54 -3.30 -6.99 -0.49
CA MET A 54 -3.12 -6.35 0.81
C MET A 54 -4.31 -6.65 1.73
N HIS A 55 -4.02 -7.13 2.94
CA HIS A 55 -5.03 -7.38 3.98
C HIS A 55 -4.88 -6.49 5.22
N GLY A 56 -3.75 -5.83 5.37
CA GLY A 56 -3.52 -4.96 6.52
C GLY A 56 -2.27 -4.11 6.41
N ILE A 57 -2.19 -3.14 7.30
CA ILE A 57 -1.06 -2.21 7.43
C ILE A 57 -0.57 -2.29 8.88
N TYR A 58 0.73 -2.32 9.06
CA TYR A 58 1.40 -2.17 10.35
C TYR A 58 2.51 -1.13 10.26
N GLY A 59 3.11 -0.76 11.38
CA GLY A 59 4.22 0.18 11.36
C GLY A 59 4.48 0.86 12.69
N LYS A 60 5.14 2.02 12.62
CA LYS A 60 5.49 2.85 13.77
C LYS A 60 5.04 4.28 13.54
N SER A 61 4.51 4.90 14.58
CA SER A 61 4.11 6.31 14.56
C SER A 61 4.51 7.05 15.83
N GLY A 62 4.66 8.36 15.67
CA GLY A 62 4.70 9.36 16.73
C GLY A 62 3.76 10.51 16.35
N LYS A 63 4.31 11.72 16.17
CA LYS A 63 3.54 12.86 15.63
C LYS A 63 3.12 12.67 14.16
N LYS A 64 3.86 11.83 13.43
CA LYS A 64 3.62 11.42 12.04
C LYS A 64 3.94 9.93 11.92
N VAL A 65 3.65 9.33 10.77
CA VAL A 65 4.03 7.95 10.46
C VAL A 65 5.54 7.88 10.22
N ASP A 66 6.23 7.09 11.03
CA ASP A 66 7.68 6.88 10.96
C ASP A 66 8.04 5.74 9.99
N GLN A 67 7.24 4.68 10.02
CA GLN A 67 7.45 3.48 9.24
C GLN A 67 6.10 2.85 8.89
N ILE A 68 6.00 2.27 7.69
CA ILE A 68 4.85 1.49 7.25
C ILE A 68 5.32 0.13 6.73
N GLY A 69 4.54 -0.89 7.01
CA GLY A 69 4.65 -2.25 6.49
C GLY A 69 3.26 -2.78 6.16
N ILE A 70 3.19 -3.86 5.39
CA ILE A 70 1.93 -4.41 4.88
C ILE A 70 1.86 -5.91 5.11
N TYR A 71 0.66 -6.39 5.40
CA TYR A 71 0.34 -7.82 5.39
C TYR A 71 -0.27 -8.18 4.04
N CYS A 72 0.32 -9.18 3.38
CA CYS A 72 -0.10 -9.66 2.08
C CYS A 72 -0.38 -11.17 2.14
N TYR A 73 -1.52 -11.59 1.60
CA TYR A 73 -1.95 -12.99 1.55
C TYR A 73 -2.72 -13.28 0.25
N PRO A 74 -2.83 -14.55 -0.17
CA PRO A 74 -3.75 -14.95 -1.22
C PRO A 74 -5.21 -14.77 -0.78
N ASN A 75 -6.13 -14.46 -1.72
CA ASN A 75 -7.56 -14.35 -1.40
C ASN A 75 -8.16 -15.66 -0.89
N SER A 76 -7.66 -16.80 -1.38
CA SER A 76 -8.14 -18.13 -1.01
C SER A 76 -7.96 -18.49 0.47
N MET A 77 -7.29 -17.65 1.27
CA MET A 77 -7.09 -17.85 2.70
C MET A 77 -8.25 -17.34 3.57
N PHE A 78 -9.21 -16.60 2.99
CA PHE A 78 -10.29 -15.93 3.73
C PHE A 78 -11.69 -16.18 3.13
N GLU A 79 -11.81 -17.17 2.25
CA GLU A 79 -13.08 -17.71 1.73
C GLU A 79 -13.65 -18.80 2.63
#